data_AF-A0A455U2S4-F1
#
_entry.id   AF-A0A455U2S4-F1
#
_cell.length_a   1.000
_cell.length_b   1.000
_cell.length_c   1.000
_cell.angle_alpha   90.00
_cell.angle_beta   90.00
_cell.angle_gamma   90.00
#
_symmetry.space_group_name_H-M   'P 1'
#
loop_
_entity.id
_entity.type
_entity.pdbx_description
1 polymer ?
#
loop_
_entity_poly.entity_id
_entity_poly.type
_entity_poly.pdbx_seq_one_letter_code
_entity_poly.pdbx_strand_id
1 'polypeptide(L)'
;MLRSVYQRWYLRWFFKTGCIPIERGSGAEKALADVAEQLNAGEVVCLFPEGAISRTGQLGEFRRGYQRACEMANPDVKIVPFYLRGLWGSQFSRSSSKLKELRNAPLHRSVVVAFGKPLPKDTPADVLKRRIFEQATRSWQKAMNDLPSLPNAWIQSVKRRPSDLALADTLGRTFNASQALTASLLMAKRVRKLNPGQNVGLLLPTSSAGVVANMATLLAGKTVVNLNYTADQEALSSALSQAEIATVFTSPRFVKKLEQRGLDVSQLLHGKQMVF
;
A
#
# COMPACT_ATOMS: atom_id res chain seq x y z
N MET A 1 -26.04 -2.05 11.52
CA MET A 1 -25.96 -1.35 10.20
C MET A 1 -27.30 -0.62 10.00
N LEU A 2 -27.37 0.55 9.35
CA LEU A 2 -28.61 1.34 9.26
C LEU A 2 -29.70 0.59 8.46
N ARG A 3 -30.92 0.51 9.02
CA ARG A 3 -32.13 -0.13 8.46
C ARG A 3 -32.43 0.28 7.01
N SER A 4 -32.00 1.49 6.62
CA SER A 4 -32.14 2.04 5.28
C SER A 4 -31.40 1.27 4.18
N VAL A 5 -30.38 0.47 4.50
CA VAL A 5 -29.67 -0.37 3.50
C VAL A 5 -30.46 -1.64 3.18
N TYR A 6 -31.00 -2.30 4.22
CA TYR A 6 -31.84 -3.49 4.10
C TYR A 6 -33.21 -3.20 3.48
N GLN A 7 -33.69 -1.97 3.63
CA GLN A 7 -34.97 -1.52 3.10
C GLN A 7 -34.92 -0.97 1.67
N ARG A 8 -33.76 -0.97 0.98
CA ARG A 8 -33.68 -0.56 -0.43
C ARG A 8 -34.39 -1.57 -1.31
N TRP A 9 -35.40 -1.14 -2.05
CA TRP A 9 -36.29 -2.02 -2.81
C TRP A 9 -35.56 -3.01 -3.73
N TYR A 10 -34.43 -2.60 -4.33
CA TYR A 10 -33.61 -3.44 -5.21
C TYR A 10 -32.63 -4.40 -4.48
N LEU A 11 -32.41 -4.24 -3.17
CA LEU A 11 -31.57 -5.14 -2.36
C LEU A 11 -32.38 -6.01 -1.39
N ARG A 12 -33.68 -5.72 -1.21
CA ARG A 12 -34.56 -6.43 -0.27
C ARG A 12 -34.61 -7.93 -0.51
N TRP A 13 -34.64 -8.36 -1.77
CA TRP A 13 -34.71 -9.80 -2.10
C TRP A 13 -33.44 -10.56 -1.70
N PHE A 14 -32.27 -9.93 -1.88
CA PHE A 14 -30.96 -10.47 -1.51
C PHE A 14 -30.76 -10.55 0.00
N PHE A 15 -31.25 -9.56 0.74
CA PHE A 15 -31.13 -9.57 2.20
C PHE A 15 -32.15 -10.45 2.92
N LYS A 16 -33.22 -10.89 2.23
CA LYS A 16 -34.19 -11.85 2.77
C LYS A 16 -33.62 -13.27 2.90
N THR A 17 -32.51 -13.59 2.25
CA THR A 17 -31.98 -14.96 2.15
C THR A 17 -30.88 -15.28 3.18
N GLY A 18 -30.99 -14.79 4.43
CA GLY A 18 -30.06 -15.18 5.51
C GLY A 18 -29.33 -14.05 6.24
N CYS A 19 -29.89 -12.83 6.29
CA CYS A 19 -29.33 -11.74 7.10
C CYS A 19 -30.16 -11.48 8.35
N ILE A 20 -29.50 -11.45 9.52
CA ILE A 20 -30.12 -11.05 10.79
C ILE A 20 -29.87 -9.55 11.01
N PRO A 21 -30.92 -8.69 10.97
CA PRO A 21 -30.75 -7.25 11.11
C PRO A 21 -30.50 -6.86 12.57
N ILE A 22 -29.26 -6.47 12.88
CA ILE A 22 -28.91 -5.97 14.22
C ILE A 22 -29.11 -4.45 14.31
N GLU A 23 -30.15 -4.04 15.05
CA GLU A 23 -30.46 -2.65 15.38
C GLU A 23 -29.76 -2.21 16.69
N ARG A 24 -29.63 -0.89 16.91
CA ARG A 24 -29.15 -0.35 18.20
C ARG A 24 -30.38 -0.06 19.07
N GLY A 25 -30.39 -0.52 20.32
CA GLY A 25 -31.51 -0.32 21.26
C GLY A 25 -32.19 -1.63 21.66
N SER A 26 -33.48 -1.58 22.01
CA SER A 26 -34.27 -2.73 22.48
C SER A 26 -34.31 -3.92 21.50
N GLY A 27 -34.20 -3.67 20.19
CA GLY A 27 -34.13 -4.73 19.17
C GLY A 27 -32.79 -5.47 19.09
N ALA A 28 -31.74 -5.03 19.80
CA ALA A 28 -30.43 -5.67 19.76
C ALA A 28 -30.42 -7.04 20.44
N GLU A 29 -31.18 -7.18 21.53
CA GLU A 29 -31.22 -8.43 22.30
C GLU A 29 -31.92 -9.55 21.53
N LYS A 30 -33.07 -9.24 20.92
CA LYS A 30 -33.78 -10.17 20.03
C LYS A 30 -32.90 -10.64 18.87
N ALA A 31 -32.20 -9.71 18.20
CA ALA A 31 -31.31 -10.08 17.11
C ALA A 31 -30.14 -10.97 17.54
N LEU A 32 -29.65 -10.85 18.79
CA LEU A 32 -28.62 -11.73 19.33
C LEU A 32 -29.18 -13.10 19.73
N ALA A 33 -30.42 -13.16 20.21
CA ALA A 33 -31.13 -14.42 20.43
C ALA A 33 -31.35 -15.17 19.10
N ASP A 34 -31.77 -14.47 18.04
CA ASP A 34 -31.90 -15.05 16.70
C ASP A 34 -30.54 -15.61 16.20
N VAL A 35 -29.42 -14.91 16.47
CA VAL A 35 -28.08 -15.42 16.16
C VAL A 35 -27.79 -16.73 16.91
N ALA A 36 -28.12 -16.79 18.20
CA ALA A 36 -27.90 -17.99 19.01
C ALA A 36 -28.77 -19.17 18.55
N GLU A 37 -30.03 -18.92 18.19
CA GLU A 37 -30.95 -19.93 17.64
C GLU A 37 -30.37 -20.54 16.36
N GLN A 38 -29.90 -19.72 15.42
CA GLN A 38 -29.27 -20.20 14.19
C GLN A 38 -27.99 -21.00 14.47
N LEU A 39 -27.14 -20.54 15.40
CA LEU A 39 -25.95 -21.29 15.79
C LEU A 39 -26.31 -22.66 16.39
N ASN A 40 -27.36 -22.72 17.22
CA ASN A 40 -27.85 -23.96 17.82
C ASN A 40 -28.49 -24.92 16.82
N ALA A 41 -29.05 -24.39 15.73
CA ALA A 41 -29.53 -25.16 14.59
C ALA A 41 -28.38 -25.72 13.71
N GLY A 42 -27.12 -25.44 14.04
CA GLY A 42 -25.95 -25.89 13.28
C GLY A 42 -25.57 -24.97 12.12
N GLU A 43 -26.19 -23.79 12.01
CA GLU A 43 -25.90 -22.83 10.95
C GLU A 43 -24.64 -22.01 11.23
N VAL A 44 -24.03 -21.48 10.17
CA VAL A 44 -22.86 -20.61 10.26
C VAL A 44 -23.29 -19.14 10.21
N VAL A 45 -23.04 -18.40 11.29
CA VAL A 45 -23.33 -16.96 11.35
C VAL A 45 -22.07 -16.13 11.16
N CYS A 46 -22.09 -15.25 10.15
CA CYS A 46 -21.04 -14.26 9.92
C CYS A 46 -21.34 -12.95 10.66
N LEU A 47 -20.43 -12.52 11.53
CA LEU A 47 -20.60 -11.31 12.34
C LEU A 47 -19.37 -10.41 12.29
N PHE A 48 -19.60 -9.11 12.12
CA PHE A 48 -18.56 -8.07 12.17
C PHE A 48 -18.64 -7.28 13.48
N PRO A 49 -17.71 -7.49 14.44
CA PRO A 49 -17.82 -6.93 15.79
C PRO A 49 -17.65 -5.40 15.86
N GLU A 50 -17.14 -4.74 14.80
CA GLU A 50 -17.05 -3.27 14.71
C GLU A 50 -18.43 -2.60 14.58
N GLY A 51 -19.43 -3.32 14.05
CA GLY A 51 -20.80 -2.84 13.87
C GLY A 51 -20.99 -1.71 12.84
N ALA A 52 -19.93 -1.30 12.14
CA ALA A 52 -19.96 -0.32 11.07
C ALA A 52 -18.89 -0.64 10.01
N ILE A 53 -19.09 -0.13 8.78
CA ILE A 53 -18.06 -0.17 7.75
C ILE A 53 -16.89 0.73 8.19
N SER A 54 -15.68 0.18 8.19
CA SER A 54 -14.48 0.88 8.65
C SER A 54 -14.28 2.20 7.91
N ARG A 55 -13.85 3.24 8.63
CA ARG A 55 -13.65 4.60 8.07
C ARG A 55 -12.22 4.90 7.62
N THR A 56 -11.25 4.15 8.14
CA THR A 56 -9.82 4.36 7.86
C THR A 56 -9.15 3.12 7.26
N GLY A 57 -9.87 2.00 7.16
CA GLY A 57 -9.33 0.70 6.73
C GLY A 57 -8.55 -0.05 7.82
N GLN A 58 -8.47 0.50 9.03
CA GLN A 58 -7.88 -0.14 10.21
C GLN A 58 -8.96 -0.80 11.07
N LEU A 59 -8.57 -1.80 11.88
CA LEU A 59 -9.48 -2.47 12.81
C LEU A 59 -9.94 -1.52 13.91
N GLY A 60 -11.26 -1.36 14.03
CA GLY A 60 -11.91 -0.50 15.01
C GLY A 60 -11.99 -1.12 16.41
N GLU A 61 -12.78 -0.47 17.27
CA GLU A 61 -13.18 -1.06 18.55
C GLU A 61 -14.18 -2.20 18.33
N PHE A 62 -14.01 -3.30 19.06
CA PHE A 62 -14.90 -4.45 18.96
C PHE A 62 -15.99 -4.36 20.01
N ARG A 63 -17.24 -4.44 19.56
CA ARG A 63 -18.41 -4.52 20.44
C ARG A 63 -18.54 -5.93 21.01
N ARG A 64 -19.01 -6.03 22.25
CA ARG A 64 -19.22 -7.29 22.97
C ARG A 64 -20.52 -8.04 22.61
N GLY A 65 -21.27 -7.58 21.61
CA GLY A 65 -22.53 -8.22 21.21
C GLY A 65 -22.38 -9.69 20.84
N TYR A 66 -21.28 -10.06 20.19
CA TYR A 66 -21.00 -11.46 19.84
C TYR A 66 -20.84 -12.36 21.07
N GLN A 67 -20.31 -11.83 22.20
CA GLN A 67 -20.13 -12.60 23.43
C GLN A 67 -21.49 -13.00 24.00
N ARG A 68 -22.44 -12.06 24.03
CA ARG A 68 -23.82 -12.32 24.48
C ARG A 68 -24.54 -13.36 23.63
N ALA A 69 -24.39 -13.30 22.30
CA ALA A 69 -24.95 -14.35 21.43
C ALA A 69 -24.29 -15.72 21.68
N CYS A 70 -22.98 -15.75 21.93
CA CYS A 70 -22.26 -16.98 22.26
C CYS A 70 -22.64 -17.54 23.64
N GLU A 71 -22.98 -16.71 24.62
CA GLU A 71 -23.47 -17.14 25.94
C GLU A 71 -24.78 -17.95 25.81
N MET A 72 -25.70 -17.51 24.94
CA MET A 72 -26.98 -18.17 24.67
C MET A 72 -26.87 -19.42 23.77
N ALA A 73 -25.75 -19.60 23.09
CA ALA A 73 -25.52 -20.70 22.17
C ALA A 73 -24.96 -21.96 22.86
N ASN A 74 -25.05 -23.12 22.21
CA ASN A 74 -24.58 -24.40 22.72
C ASN A 74 -23.05 -24.39 23.01
N PRO A 75 -22.56 -25.25 23.92
CA PRO A 75 -21.15 -25.27 24.34
C PRO A 75 -20.14 -25.62 23.23
N ASP A 76 -20.57 -26.33 22.20
CA ASP A 76 -19.77 -26.83 21.09
C ASP A 76 -19.49 -25.77 20.02
N VAL A 77 -20.24 -24.66 20.01
CA VAL A 77 -20.05 -23.54 19.09
C VAL A 77 -18.62 -22.97 19.19
N LYS A 78 -18.03 -22.67 18.03
CA LYS A 78 -16.68 -22.08 17.93
C LYS A 78 -16.70 -20.77 17.16
N ILE A 79 -15.81 -19.86 17.54
CA ILE A 79 -15.59 -18.61 16.81
C ILE A 79 -14.44 -18.80 15.84
N VAL A 80 -14.69 -18.60 14.54
CA VAL A 80 -13.64 -18.60 13.52
C VAL A 80 -13.30 -17.16 13.13
N PRO A 81 -12.16 -16.60 13.60
CA PRO A 81 -11.76 -15.25 13.23
C PRO A 81 -11.38 -15.20 11.75
N PHE A 82 -11.83 -14.16 11.04
CA PHE A 82 -11.42 -13.93 9.66
C PHE A 82 -11.08 -12.46 9.40
N TYR A 83 -10.20 -12.21 8.42
CA TYR A 83 -9.82 -10.87 7.98
C TYR A 83 -10.03 -10.72 6.48
N LEU A 84 -10.61 -9.58 6.07
CA LEU A 84 -10.85 -9.24 4.68
C LEU A 84 -9.79 -8.25 4.19
N ARG A 85 -8.91 -8.71 3.29
CA ARG A 85 -7.94 -7.85 2.60
C ARG A 85 -8.43 -7.51 1.20
N GLY A 86 -8.10 -6.31 0.78
CA GLY A 86 -8.36 -5.87 -0.59
C GLY A 86 -9.67 -5.12 -0.74
N LEU A 87 -10.57 -5.01 0.23
CA LEU A 87 -11.83 -4.26 0.08
C LEU A 87 -11.68 -2.73 0.20
N TRP A 88 -10.67 -2.24 0.93
CA TRP A 88 -10.43 -0.80 1.12
C TRP A 88 -10.02 -0.10 -0.18
N GLY A 89 -10.71 0.96 -0.63
CA GLY A 89 -10.51 1.55 -1.96
C GLY A 89 -11.49 1.05 -3.03
N SER A 90 -12.49 0.24 -2.66
CA SER A 90 -13.57 -0.19 -3.57
C SER A 90 -14.68 0.85 -3.62
N GLN A 91 -15.58 0.72 -4.61
CA GLN A 91 -16.78 1.56 -4.72
C GLN A 91 -17.63 1.50 -3.44
N PHE A 92 -17.71 0.32 -2.81
CA PHE A 92 -18.44 0.06 -1.56
C PHE A 92 -17.67 0.44 -0.28
N SER A 93 -16.41 0.86 -0.39
CA SER A 93 -15.63 1.35 0.75
C SER A 93 -15.80 2.85 0.97
N ARG A 94 -15.53 3.32 2.19
CA ARG A 94 -15.54 4.75 2.55
C ARG A 94 -14.23 5.48 2.22
N SER A 95 -13.38 4.93 1.35
CA SER A 95 -12.14 5.57 0.93
C SER A 95 -12.39 6.85 0.11
N SER A 96 -11.38 7.72 0.02
CA SER A 96 -11.46 8.93 -0.81
C SER A 96 -11.77 8.61 -2.28
N SER A 97 -12.45 9.53 -2.96
CA SER A 97 -12.74 9.44 -4.39
C SER A 97 -11.46 9.29 -5.21
N LYS A 98 -10.39 10.03 -4.83
CA LYS A 98 -9.09 9.94 -5.49
C LYS A 98 -8.45 8.56 -5.38
N LEU A 99 -8.56 7.87 -4.24
CA LEU A 99 -8.07 6.49 -4.11
C LEU A 99 -8.86 5.50 -4.97
N LYS A 100 -10.17 5.72 -5.15
CA LYS A 100 -11.01 4.91 -6.03
C LYS A 100 -10.62 5.11 -7.50
N GLU A 101 -10.35 6.35 -7.88
CA GLU A 101 -9.95 6.78 -9.24
C GLU A 101 -8.52 6.35 -9.59
N LEU A 102 -7.56 6.49 -8.67
CA LEU A 102 -6.17 6.05 -8.84
C LEU A 102 -6.07 4.54 -8.95
N ARG A 103 -6.93 3.83 -8.19
CA ARG A 103 -6.98 2.38 -8.24
C ARG A 103 -7.84 1.85 -9.38
N ASN A 104 -8.49 2.72 -10.18
CA ASN A 104 -9.40 2.46 -11.32
C ASN A 104 -9.48 0.96 -11.59
N ALA A 105 -10.33 0.32 -10.78
CA ALA A 105 -10.23 -1.11 -10.50
C ALA A 105 -10.16 -1.86 -11.83
N PRO A 106 -9.10 -2.64 -12.10
CA PRO A 106 -9.27 -3.70 -13.07
C PRO A 106 -10.50 -4.50 -12.59
N LEU A 107 -11.27 -5.05 -13.54
CA LEU A 107 -12.34 -6.01 -13.24
C LEU A 107 -11.86 -7.13 -12.27
N HIS A 108 -10.54 -7.31 -12.14
CA HIS A 108 -9.87 -8.23 -11.24
C HIS A 108 -9.28 -7.53 -10.00
N ARG A 109 -10.13 -7.25 -9.02
CA ARG A 109 -9.68 -6.90 -7.68
C ARG A 109 -9.50 -8.18 -6.87
N SER A 110 -8.27 -8.46 -6.42
CA SER A 110 -8.05 -9.57 -5.50
C SER A 110 -8.65 -9.24 -4.13
N VAL A 111 -9.71 -9.96 -3.77
CA VAL A 111 -10.25 -9.99 -2.41
C VAL A 111 -9.73 -11.25 -1.74
N VAL A 112 -9.12 -11.10 -0.58
CA VAL A 112 -8.56 -12.22 0.18
C VAL A 112 -9.29 -12.30 1.51
N VAL A 113 -9.81 -13.49 1.82
CA VAL A 113 -10.37 -13.83 3.14
C VAL A 113 -9.36 -14.72 3.85
N ALA A 114 -8.78 -14.22 4.93
CA ALA A 114 -7.82 -14.97 5.74
C ALA A 114 -8.52 -15.49 6.99
N PHE A 115 -8.67 -16.81 7.11
CA PHE A 115 -9.26 -17.48 8.26
C PHE A 115 -8.18 -17.88 9.28
N GLY A 116 -8.46 -17.65 10.56
CA GLY A 116 -7.66 -18.13 11.66
C GLY A 116 -8.16 -19.45 12.23
N LYS A 117 -7.48 -19.92 13.28
CA LYS A 117 -7.87 -21.15 13.99
C LYS A 117 -9.19 -20.93 14.74
N PRO A 118 -10.06 -21.96 14.85
CA PRO A 118 -11.23 -21.90 15.71
C PRO A 118 -10.87 -21.57 17.15
N LEU A 119 -11.68 -20.73 17.78
CA LEU A 119 -11.54 -20.29 19.16
C LEU A 119 -12.77 -20.71 19.98
N PRO A 120 -12.63 -20.90 21.30
CA PRO A 120 -13.75 -21.09 22.21
C PRO A 120 -14.78 -19.95 22.13
N LYS A 121 -16.07 -20.25 22.35
CA LYS A 121 -17.17 -19.26 22.25
C LYS A 121 -17.08 -18.15 23.32
N ASP A 122 -16.40 -18.40 24.43
CA ASP A 122 -16.17 -17.50 25.55
C ASP A 122 -14.93 -16.58 25.36
N THR A 123 -14.32 -16.60 24.16
CA THR A 123 -13.14 -15.77 23.86
C THR A 123 -13.41 -14.28 24.14
N PRO A 124 -12.55 -13.60 24.93
CA PRO A 124 -12.64 -12.16 25.17
C PRO A 124 -12.43 -11.30 23.90
N ALA A 125 -13.05 -10.11 23.85
CA ALA A 125 -13.02 -9.23 22.66
C ALA A 125 -11.62 -8.72 22.28
N ASP A 126 -10.78 -8.45 23.27
CA ASP A 126 -9.38 -8.09 23.10
C ASP A 126 -8.57 -9.26 22.51
N VAL A 127 -8.78 -10.47 23.00
CA VAL A 127 -8.15 -11.69 22.46
C VAL A 127 -8.61 -11.93 21.02
N LEU A 128 -9.92 -11.86 20.75
CA LEU A 128 -10.45 -12.02 19.40
C LEU A 128 -9.87 -10.97 18.44
N LYS A 129 -9.79 -9.71 18.86
CA LYS A 129 -9.19 -8.63 18.07
C LYS A 129 -7.72 -8.93 17.74
N ARG A 130 -6.94 -9.39 18.72
CA ARG A 130 -5.55 -9.81 18.51
C ARG A 130 -5.45 -10.94 17.49
N ARG A 131 -6.32 -11.96 17.57
CA ARG A 131 -6.33 -13.08 16.61
C ARG A 131 -6.67 -12.64 15.19
N ILE A 132 -7.60 -11.71 15.01
CA ILE A 132 -7.90 -11.12 13.69
C ILE A 132 -6.72 -10.28 13.20
N PHE A 133 -6.05 -9.53 14.08
CA PHE A 133 -4.86 -8.76 13.72
C PHE A 133 -3.68 -9.66 13.28
N GLU A 134 -3.52 -10.83 13.90
CA GLU A 134 -2.57 -11.86 13.43
C GLU A 134 -2.92 -12.33 12.00
N GLN A 135 -4.20 -12.54 11.69
CA GLN A 135 -4.63 -12.87 10.31
C GLN A 135 -4.38 -11.74 9.33
N ALA A 136 -4.60 -10.49 9.75
CA ALA A 136 -4.28 -9.32 8.93
C ALA A 136 -2.79 -9.28 8.59
N THR A 137 -1.92 -9.46 9.60
CA THR A 137 -0.47 -9.46 9.43
C THR A 137 -0.02 -10.54 8.46
N ARG A 138 -0.47 -11.79 8.64
CA ARG A 138 -0.16 -12.91 7.73
C ARG A 138 -0.63 -12.65 6.30
N SER A 139 -1.86 -12.13 6.14
CA SER A 139 -2.43 -11.80 4.84
C SER A 139 -1.62 -10.73 4.12
N TRP A 140 -1.13 -9.72 4.85
CA TRP A 140 -0.27 -8.66 4.31
C TRP A 140 1.16 -9.14 4.02
N GLN A 141 1.75 -10.01 4.84
CA GLN A 141 3.04 -10.63 4.53
C GLN A 141 3.00 -11.39 3.21
N LYS A 142 1.97 -12.24 3.01
CA LYS A 142 1.76 -12.91 1.73
C LYS A 142 1.56 -11.92 0.59
N ALA A 143 0.80 -10.84 0.83
CA ALA A 143 0.60 -9.78 -0.15
C ALA A 143 1.89 -9.15 -0.66
N MET A 144 2.81 -8.86 0.28
CA MET A 144 4.05 -8.16 -0.02
C MET A 144 4.93 -8.97 -0.97
N ASN A 145 4.88 -10.30 -0.89
CA ASN A 145 5.59 -11.18 -1.80
C ASN A 145 5.09 -11.09 -3.25
N ASP A 146 3.80 -10.75 -3.44
CA ASP A 146 3.17 -10.62 -4.75
C ASP A 146 3.19 -9.17 -5.29
N LEU A 147 3.73 -8.21 -4.52
CA LEU A 147 3.78 -6.81 -4.96
C LEU A 147 4.75 -6.64 -6.13
N PRO A 148 4.38 -5.87 -7.17
CA PRO A 148 5.31 -5.55 -8.24
C PRO A 148 6.46 -4.69 -7.70
N SER A 149 7.62 -4.81 -8.34
CA SER A 149 8.71 -3.85 -8.15
C SER A 149 8.25 -2.43 -8.50
N LEU A 150 8.90 -1.41 -7.93
CA LEU A 150 8.57 -0.02 -8.19
C LEU A 150 8.58 0.33 -9.71
N PRO A 151 9.56 -0.12 -10.52
CA PRO A 151 9.53 0.08 -11.97
C PRO A 151 8.31 -0.56 -12.65
N ASN A 152 7.95 -1.79 -12.25
CA ASN A 152 6.80 -2.49 -12.83
C ASN A 152 5.48 -1.79 -12.47
N ALA A 153 5.33 -1.36 -11.21
CA ALA A 153 4.19 -0.57 -10.76
C ALA A 153 4.07 0.76 -11.50
N TRP A 154 5.20 1.42 -11.78
CA TRP A 154 5.24 2.67 -12.52
C TRP A 154 4.86 2.47 -13.99
N ILE A 155 5.40 1.44 -14.67
CA ILE A 155 5.02 1.10 -16.05
C ILE A 155 3.51 0.82 -16.15
N GLN A 156 2.94 0.08 -15.21
CA GLN A 156 1.50 -0.17 -15.18
C GLN A 156 0.69 1.11 -15.02
N SER A 157 1.17 2.06 -14.20
CA SER A 157 0.53 3.37 -14.03
C SER A 157 0.58 4.20 -15.32
N VAL A 158 1.73 4.24 -15.99
CA VAL A 158 1.91 4.96 -17.27
C VAL A 158 1.00 4.37 -18.36
N LYS A 159 0.90 3.03 -18.45
CA LYS A 159 0.01 2.37 -19.42
C LYS A 159 -1.46 2.76 -19.27
N ARG A 160 -1.91 3.07 -18.04
CA ARG A 160 -3.30 3.49 -17.78
C ARG A 160 -3.57 4.93 -18.14
N ARG A 161 -2.58 5.81 -18.01
CA ARG A 161 -2.72 7.26 -18.20
C ARG A 161 -1.48 7.86 -18.88
N PRO A 162 -1.21 7.51 -20.16
CA PRO A 162 0.04 7.86 -20.82
C PRO A 162 0.21 9.36 -21.09
N SER A 163 -0.91 10.08 -21.25
CA SER A 163 -0.92 11.51 -21.60
C SER A 163 -1.01 12.45 -20.40
N ASP A 164 -1.22 11.92 -19.19
CA ASP A 164 -1.30 12.73 -17.97
C ASP A 164 0.05 13.40 -17.68
N LEU A 165 0.01 14.64 -17.19
CA LEU A 165 1.18 15.35 -16.68
C LEU A 165 1.82 14.54 -15.54
N ALA A 166 3.12 14.26 -15.66
CA ALA A 166 3.86 13.43 -14.70
C ALA A 166 5.01 14.17 -14.01
N LEU A 167 5.78 14.97 -14.75
CA LEU A 167 6.92 15.73 -14.22
C LEU A 167 6.83 17.19 -14.66
N ALA A 168 7.11 18.11 -13.73
CA ALA A 168 7.22 19.53 -13.96
C ALA A 168 8.24 20.12 -12.99
N ASP A 169 9.10 21.00 -13.47
CA ASP A 169 10.00 21.79 -12.64
C ASP A 169 10.22 23.17 -13.26
N THR A 170 10.97 24.02 -12.57
CA THR A 170 11.28 25.39 -13.03
C THR A 170 12.49 25.47 -13.97
N LEU A 171 13.20 24.37 -14.18
CA LEU A 171 14.48 24.32 -14.91
C LEU A 171 14.35 23.75 -16.31
N GLY A 172 13.26 23.04 -16.61
CA GLY A 172 13.07 22.30 -17.84
C GLY A 172 11.61 22.23 -18.29
N ARG A 173 11.39 21.44 -19.34
CA ARG A 173 10.05 21.20 -19.88
C ARG A 173 9.26 20.25 -18.98
N THR A 174 7.94 20.37 -19.02
CA THR A 174 7.05 19.37 -18.45
C THR A 174 7.09 18.07 -19.26
N PHE A 175 6.84 16.95 -18.58
CA PHE A 175 6.72 15.62 -19.20
C PHE A 175 5.36 15.02 -18.86
N ASN A 176 4.69 14.48 -19.86
CA ASN A 176 3.62 13.53 -19.60
C ASN A 176 4.19 12.14 -19.19
N ALA A 177 3.34 11.25 -18.71
CA ALA A 177 3.73 9.95 -18.18
C ALA A 177 4.51 9.10 -19.20
N SER A 178 4.07 9.08 -20.47
CA SER A 178 4.74 8.32 -21.53
C SER A 178 6.13 8.89 -21.88
N GLN A 179 6.27 10.22 -21.90
CA GLN A 179 7.53 10.90 -22.15
C GLN A 179 8.52 10.67 -20.99
N ALA A 180 8.05 10.73 -19.74
CA ALA A 180 8.86 10.46 -18.56
C ALA A 180 9.38 9.01 -18.54
N LEU A 181 8.51 8.05 -18.85
CA LEU A 181 8.91 6.63 -18.97
C LEU A 181 9.90 6.43 -20.12
N THR A 182 9.66 7.02 -21.28
CA THR A 182 10.54 6.91 -22.45
C THR A 182 11.93 7.45 -22.14
N ALA A 183 12.02 8.65 -21.57
CA ALA A 183 13.29 9.23 -21.14
C ALA A 183 14.02 8.33 -20.14
N SER A 184 13.30 7.76 -19.17
CA SER A 184 13.87 6.86 -18.16
C SER A 184 14.35 5.53 -18.74
N LEU A 185 13.64 4.94 -19.71
CA LEU A 185 14.05 3.72 -20.39
C LEU A 185 15.31 3.93 -21.26
N LEU A 186 15.38 5.06 -21.97
CA LEU A 186 16.57 5.44 -22.74
C LEU A 186 17.77 5.65 -21.82
N MET A 187 17.57 6.38 -20.72
CA MET A 187 18.61 6.60 -19.71
C MET A 187 19.02 5.29 -19.03
N ALA A 188 18.10 4.36 -18.78
CA ALA A 188 18.39 3.05 -18.18
C ALA A 188 19.37 2.23 -19.04
N LYS A 189 19.28 2.32 -20.38
CA LYS A 189 20.26 1.70 -21.28
C LYS A 189 21.66 2.29 -21.06
N ARG A 190 21.76 3.62 -20.88
CA ARG A 190 23.01 4.32 -20.60
C ARG A 190 23.55 3.96 -19.21
N VAL A 191 22.70 3.88 -18.19
CA VAL A 191 23.09 3.43 -16.83
C VAL A 191 23.67 2.03 -16.87
N ARG A 192 23.02 1.06 -17.53
CA ARG A 192 23.55 -0.31 -17.68
C ARG A 192 24.89 -0.36 -18.37
N LYS A 193 25.10 0.48 -19.39
CA LYS A 193 26.34 0.52 -20.16
C LYS A 193 27.49 1.17 -19.39
N LEU A 194 27.20 2.27 -18.68
CA LEU A 194 28.24 3.11 -18.06
C LEU A 194 28.54 2.75 -16.60
N ASN A 195 27.66 2.01 -15.91
CA ASN A 195 27.92 1.51 -14.57
C ASN A 195 27.86 -0.02 -14.52
N PRO A 196 29.01 -0.72 -14.47
CA PRO A 196 29.04 -2.17 -14.33
C PRO A 196 28.58 -2.64 -12.94
N GLY A 197 28.85 -1.87 -11.88
CA GLY A 197 28.54 -2.23 -10.48
C GLY A 197 27.04 -2.22 -10.14
N GLN A 198 26.66 -2.68 -8.94
CA GLN A 198 25.25 -2.73 -8.52
C GLN A 198 24.72 -1.37 -8.05
N ASN A 199 25.55 -0.57 -7.39
CA ASN A 199 25.15 0.69 -6.78
C ASN A 199 25.50 1.86 -7.71
N VAL A 200 24.56 2.80 -7.89
CA VAL A 200 24.74 4.00 -8.71
C VAL A 200 24.56 5.22 -7.83
N GLY A 201 25.60 6.08 -7.76
CA GLY A 201 25.50 7.36 -7.10
C GLY A 201 24.78 8.37 -7.98
N LEU A 202 23.78 9.06 -7.43
CA LEU A 202 23.12 10.19 -8.09
C LEU A 202 23.43 11.47 -7.33
N LEU A 203 24.19 12.37 -7.95
CA LEU A 203 24.45 13.72 -7.47
C LEU A 203 23.72 14.71 -8.37
N LEU A 204 22.40 14.78 -8.23
CA LEU A 204 21.51 15.58 -9.07
C LEU A 204 20.55 16.40 -8.22
N PRO A 205 20.14 17.59 -8.68
CA PRO A 205 19.15 18.39 -7.97
C PRO A 205 17.76 17.77 -8.05
N THR A 206 16.87 18.17 -7.14
CA THR A 206 15.42 17.91 -7.22
C THR A 206 14.85 18.53 -8.50
N SER A 207 14.77 17.72 -9.55
CA SER A 207 14.42 18.11 -10.91
C SER A 207 13.81 16.93 -11.66
N SER A 208 13.12 17.20 -12.76
CA SER A 208 12.56 16.19 -13.66
C SER A 208 13.65 15.25 -14.18
N ALA A 209 14.83 15.79 -14.50
CA ALA A 209 16.00 14.98 -14.87
C ALA A 209 16.48 14.09 -13.71
N GLY A 210 16.47 14.59 -12.48
CA GLY A 210 16.78 13.80 -11.28
C GLY A 210 15.78 12.65 -11.06
N VAL A 211 14.48 12.88 -11.27
CA VAL A 211 13.46 11.83 -11.20
C VAL A 211 13.65 10.79 -12.31
N VAL A 212 13.93 11.24 -13.54
CA VAL A 212 14.26 10.36 -14.67
C VAL A 212 15.49 9.51 -14.35
N ALA A 213 16.54 10.07 -13.78
CA ALA A 213 17.75 9.31 -13.39
C ALA A 213 17.47 8.29 -12.28
N ASN A 214 16.66 8.65 -11.28
CA ASN A 214 16.21 7.73 -10.22
C ASN A 214 15.47 6.53 -10.82
N MET A 215 14.45 6.79 -11.63
CA MET A 215 13.66 5.72 -12.24
C MET A 215 14.46 4.92 -13.28
N ALA A 216 15.35 5.57 -14.04
CA ALA A 216 16.24 4.90 -14.99
C ALA A 216 17.17 3.90 -14.29
N THR A 217 17.68 4.25 -13.12
CA THR A 217 18.56 3.39 -12.33
C THR A 217 17.79 2.16 -11.80
N LEU A 218 16.56 2.35 -11.30
CA LEU A 218 15.70 1.22 -10.91
C LEU A 218 15.31 0.35 -12.11
N LEU A 219 14.98 0.95 -13.25
CA LEU A 219 14.70 0.25 -14.52
C LEU A 219 15.92 -0.50 -15.08
N ALA A 220 17.13 -0.07 -14.72
CA ALA A 220 18.37 -0.75 -15.04
C ALA A 220 18.64 -1.97 -14.12
N GLY A 221 17.82 -2.20 -13.09
CA GLY A 221 18.02 -3.25 -12.09
C GLY A 221 19.10 -2.90 -11.06
N LYS A 222 19.47 -1.62 -10.94
CA LYS A 222 20.55 -1.13 -10.08
C LYS A 222 19.99 -0.52 -8.79
N THR A 223 20.81 -0.46 -7.75
CA THR A 223 20.50 0.24 -6.50
C THR A 223 20.74 1.74 -6.67
N VAL A 224 19.73 2.55 -6.35
CA VAL A 224 19.85 4.01 -6.37
C VAL A 224 20.44 4.51 -5.06
N VAL A 225 21.51 5.29 -5.14
CA VAL A 225 22.10 5.99 -3.99
C VAL A 225 22.07 7.49 -4.26
N ASN A 226 21.05 8.17 -3.75
CA ASN A 226 20.95 9.63 -3.84
C ASN A 226 21.91 10.27 -2.84
N LEU A 227 22.89 11.02 -3.34
CA LEU A 227 23.90 11.69 -2.53
C LEU A 227 23.34 13.03 -2.02
N ASN A 228 23.34 13.20 -0.70
CA ASN A 228 22.85 14.42 -0.06
C ASN A 228 23.84 15.56 -0.24
N TYR A 229 23.70 16.33 -1.32
CA TYR A 229 24.57 17.45 -1.66
C TYR A 229 24.48 18.66 -0.70
N THR A 230 23.65 18.61 0.36
CA THR A 230 23.65 19.61 1.44
C THR A 230 24.41 19.14 2.68
N ALA A 231 24.88 17.90 2.71
CA ALA A 231 25.77 17.40 3.76
C ALA A 231 27.21 17.89 3.54
N ASP A 232 28.02 17.81 4.59
CA ASP A 232 29.45 18.09 4.49
C ASP A 232 30.20 17.03 3.66
N GLN A 233 31.45 17.34 3.34
CA GLN A 233 32.29 16.52 2.48
C GLN A 233 32.67 15.18 3.13
N GLU A 234 32.80 15.13 4.46
CA GLU A 234 33.11 13.92 5.20
C GLU A 234 31.93 12.92 5.16
N ALA A 235 30.72 13.40 5.40
CA ALA A 235 29.50 12.60 5.32
C ALA A 235 29.27 12.06 3.90
N LEU A 236 29.49 12.89 2.87
CA LEU A 236 29.39 12.46 1.47
C LEU A 236 30.46 11.42 1.12
N SER A 237 31.70 11.61 1.55
CA SER A 237 32.80 10.65 1.34
C SER A 237 32.51 9.31 2.02
N SER A 238 32.02 9.37 3.26
CA SER A 238 31.59 8.21 4.03
C SER A 238 30.45 7.46 3.33
N ALA A 239 29.43 8.18 2.84
CA ALA A 239 28.33 7.58 2.09
C ALA A 239 28.79 6.90 0.79
N LEU A 240 29.69 7.54 0.03
CA LEU A 240 30.28 6.97 -1.18
C LEU A 240 31.05 5.67 -0.90
N SER A 241 31.79 5.63 0.22
CA SER A 241 32.54 4.45 0.64
C SER A 241 31.63 3.32 1.11
N GLN A 242 30.71 3.60 2.05
CA GLN A 242 29.80 2.59 2.61
C GLN A 242 28.85 2.00 1.56
N ALA A 243 28.43 2.82 0.59
CA ALA A 243 27.58 2.36 -0.50
C ALA A 243 28.37 1.82 -1.70
N GLU A 244 29.70 1.69 -1.59
CA GLU A 244 30.58 1.11 -2.62
C GLU A 244 30.39 1.74 -4.01
N ILE A 245 30.22 3.07 -4.04
CA ILE A 245 29.92 3.79 -5.28
C ILE A 245 31.19 3.87 -6.13
N ALA A 246 31.12 3.35 -7.35
CA ALA A 246 32.18 3.49 -8.36
C ALA A 246 31.81 4.55 -9.42
N THR A 247 30.53 4.67 -9.77
CA THR A 247 30.04 5.58 -10.80
C THR A 247 29.01 6.55 -10.24
N VAL A 248 29.20 7.85 -10.49
CA VAL A 248 28.30 8.93 -10.07
C VAL A 248 27.74 9.65 -11.29
N PHE A 249 26.41 9.69 -11.39
CA PHE A 249 25.71 10.48 -12.39
C PHE A 249 25.41 11.87 -11.85
N THR A 250 25.78 12.89 -12.60
CA THR A 250 25.56 14.29 -12.26
C THR A 250 25.34 15.12 -13.54
N SER A 251 25.33 16.45 -13.43
CA SER A 251 25.31 17.34 -14.60
C SER A 251 26.37 18.43 -14.47
N PRO A 252 26.98 18.90 -15.58
CA PRO A 252 28.01 19.93 -15.52
C PRO A 252 27.50 21.22 -14.86
N ARG A 253 26.22 21.56 -15.14
CA ARG A 253 25.55 22.71 -14.52
C ARG A 253 25.41 22.57 -13.01
N PHE A 254 25.15 21.36 -12.52
CA PHE A 254 24.99 21.13 -11.09
C PHE A 254 26.32 21.09 -10.35
N VAL A 255 27.36 20.48 -10.94
CA VAL A 255 28.73 20.52 -10.40
C VAL A 255 29.18 21.97 -10.17
N LYS A 256 29.08 22.83 -11.19
CA LYS A 256 29.40 24.26 -11.06
C LYS A 256 28.63 24.95 -9.93
N LYS A 257 27.35 24.60 -9.75
CA LYS A 257 26.52 25.16 -8.68
C LYS A 257 26.95 24.68 -7.29
N LEU A 258 27.47 23.46 -7.17
CA LEU A 258 28.00 22.93 -5.91
C LEU A 258 29.36 23.55 -5.57
N GLU A 259 30.24 23.71 -6.57
CA GLU A 259 31.53 24.39 -6.40
C GLU A 259 31.35 25.85 -5.96
N GLN A 260 30.37 26.56 -6.53
CA GLN A 260 29.99 27.92 -6.10
C GLN A 260 29.48 27.99 -4.65
N ARG A 261 29.04 26.86 -4.07
CA ARG A 261 28.60 26.74 -2.68
C ARG A 261 29.71 26.24 -1.75
N GLY A 262 30.93 26.07 -2.26
CA GLY A 262 32.09 25.64 -1.49
C GLY A 262 32.27 24.12 -1.39
N LEU A 263 31.52 23.31 -2.15
CA LEU A 263 31.73 21.86 -2.20
C LEU A 263 32.76 21.53 -3.29
N ASP A 264 33.92 21.00 -2.90
CA ASP A 264 34.92 20.49 -3.85
C ASP A 264 34.50 19.12 -4.40
N VAL A 265 33.77 19.13 -5.51
CA VAL A 265 33.28 17.92 -6.17
C VAL A 265 34.43 17.08 -6.73
N SER A 266 35.52 17.71 -7.18
CA SER A 266 36.66 17.03 -7.79
C SER A 266 37.41 16.20 -6.74
N GLN A 267 37.63 16.76 -5.56
CA GLN A 267 38.20 16.05 -4.43
C GLN A 267 37.24 14.96 -3.92
N LEU A 268 35.95 15.29 -3.74
CA LEU A 268 34.95 14.37 -3.22
C LEU A 268 34.79 13.11 -4.08
N LEU A 269 34.84 13.26 -5.41
CA LEU A 269 34.64 12.18 -6.37
C LEU A 269 35.96 11.62 -6.92
N HIS A 270 37.08 11.90 -6.27
CA HIS A 270 38.39 11.39 -6.69
C HIS A 270 38.38 9.85 -6.77
N GLY A 271 38.88 9.32 -7.89
CA GLY A 271 38.88 7.87 -8.16
C GLY A 271 37.51 7.28 -8.50
N LYS A 272 36.46 8.11 -8.67
CA LYS A 272 35.13 7.69 -9.12
C LYS A 272 34.91 8.09 -10.57
N GLN A 273 34.17 7.27 -11.31
CA GLN A 273 33.75 7.61 -12.66
C GLN A 273 32.58 8.59 -12.61
N MET A 274 32.78 9.79 -13.13
CA MET A 274 31.70 10.76 -13.31
C MET A 274 31.03 10.58 -14.67
N VAL A 275 29.70 10.55 -14.66
CA VAL A 275 28.88 10.50 -15.88
C VAL A 275 28.00 11.73 -15.93
N PHE A 276 28.07 12.43 -17.06
CA PHE A 276 27.25 13.58 -17.40
C PHE A 276 26.17 13.22 -18.43
#